data_AF-A0A351KAJ0-F1
#
_entry.id   AF-A0A351KAJ0-F1
#
_cell.length_a   1.000
_cell.length_b   1.000
_cell.length_c   1.000
_cell.angle_alpha   90.00
_cell.angle_beta   90.00
_cell.angle_gamma   90.00
#
_symmetry.space_group_name_H-M   'P 1'
#
loop_
_entity.id
_entity.type
_entity.pdbx_description
1 polymer ?
#
loop_
_entity_poly.entity_id
_entity_poly.type
_entity_poly.pdbx_seq_one_letter_code
_entity_poly.pdbx_strand_id
1 'polypeptide(L)'
;LTVDEIREYLEVDSLTYLTLDRLVEATGAVGAGFCDACLTGTYPIDIPVNLSKGVLEVGDGPAAERTVTVGGNAPEAELPTDAANRLFGQG
;
A
#
# COMPACT_ATOMS: atom_id res chain seq x y z
N LEU A 1 9.08 -17.91 2.49
CA LEU A 1 8.40 -19.18 2.20
C LEU A 1 8.37 -19.37 0.70
N THR A 2 8.64 -20.57 0.20
CA THR A 2 8.40 -20.94 -1.19
C THR A 2 6.91 -21.18 -1.41
N VAL A 3 6.47 -21.27 -2.67
CA VAL A 3 5.07 -21.58 -2.99
C VAL A 3 4.66 -22.95 -2.42
N ASP A 4 5.55 -23.94 -2.48
CA ASP A 4 5.29 -25.28 -1.93
C ASP A 4 5.18 -25.28 -0.40
N GLU A 5 6.04 -24.51 0.29
CA GLU A 5 5.95 -24.35 1.75
C GLU A 5 4.62 -23.71 2.16
N ILE A 6 4.12 -22.73 1.41
CA ILE A 6 2.82 -22.09 1.68
C ILE A 6 1.67 -23.05 1.39
N ARG A 7 1.74 -23.82 0.28
CA ARG A 7 0.73 -24.83 -0.06
C ARG A 7 0.59 -25.89 1.04
N GLU A 8 1.72 -26.36 1.56
CA GLU A 8 1.76 -27.34 2.66
C GLU A 8 1.24 -26.71 3.96
N TYR A 9 1.65 -25.49 4.29
CA TYR A 9 1.15 -24.77 5.46
C TYR A 9 -0.38 -24.57 5.46
N LEU A 10 -0.96 -24.31 4.28
CA LEU A 10 -2.40 -24.12 4.12
C LEU A 10 -3.20 -25.43 3.97
N GLU A 11 -2.52 -26.58 3.86
CA GLU A 11 -3.14 -27.90 3.65
C GLU A 11 -4.05 -27.98 2.40
N VAL A 12 -3.62 -27.37 1.30
CA VAL A 12 -4.37 -27.37 0.02
C VAL A 12 -3.72 -28.24 -1.04
N ASP A 13 -4.54 -28.81 -1.94
CA ASP A 13 -4.06 -29.67 -3.03
C ASP A 13 -3.20 -28.91 -4.05
N SER A 14 -3.50 -27.62 -4.27
CA SER A 14 -2.80 -26.77 -5.23
C SER A 14 -2.76 -25.31 -4.79
N LEU A 15 -1.70 -24.61 -5.16
CA LEU A 15 -1.53 -23.18 -4.96
C LEU A 15 -0.80 -22.59 -6.17
N THR A 16 -1.25 -21.43 -6.63
CA THR A 16 -0.56 -20.66 -7.67
C THR A 16 -0.78 -19.17 -7.43
N TYR A 17 0.16 -18.34 -7.90
CA TYR A 17 0.06 -16.90 -7.82
C TYR A 17 -0.23 -16.31 -9.20
N LEU A 18 -1.05 -15.26 -9.23
CA LEU A 18 -1.20 -14.43 -10.42
C LEU A 18 0.12 -13.72 -10.69
N THR A 19 0.65 -13.83 -11.91
CA THR A 19 1.89 -13.13 -12.27
C THR A 19 1.65 -11.62 -12.40
N LEU A 20 2.69 -10.82 -12.16
CA LEU A 20 2.59 -9.37 -12.21
C LEU A 20 2.09 -8.87 -13.57
N ASP A 21 2.63 -9.40 -14.68
CA ASP A 21 2.21 -9.02 -16.03
C ASP A 21 0.71 -9.29 -16.25
N ARG A 22 0.21 -10.44 -15.78
CA ARG A 22 -1.20 -10.82 -15.90
C ARG A 22 -2.10 -9.97 -15.01
N LEU A 23 -1.63 -9.56 -13.84
CA LEU A 23 -2.32 -8.60 -12.99
C LEU A 23 -2.48 -7.26 -13.70
N VAL A 24 -1.42 -6.74 -14.32
CA VAL A 24 -1.46 -5.45 -15.04
C VAL A 24 -2.38 -5.55 -16.25
N GLU A 25 -2.29 -6.62 -17.04
CA GLU A 25 -3.21 -6.88 -18.16
C GLU A 25 -4.68 -6.90 -17.72
N ALA A 26 -4.98 -7.55 -16.60
CA ALA A 26 -6.34 -7.69 -16.07
C ALA A 26 -6.99 -6.34 -15.68
N THR A 27 -6.19 -5.29 -15.46
CA THR A 27 -6.72 -3.94 -15.18
C THR A 27 -7.40 -3.30 -16.40
N GLY A 28 -7.10 -3.75 -17.62
CA GLY A 28 -7.53 -3.10 -18.86
C GLY A 28 -6.88 -1.73 -19.11
N ALA A 29 -5.95 -1.31 -18.26
CA ALA A 29 -5.29 -0.01 -18.28
C ALA A 29 -3.76 -0.16 -18.25
N VAL A 30 -3.24 -1.09 -19.04
CA VAL A 30 -1.80 -1.33 -19.17
C VAL A 30 -1.07 -0.02 -19.51
N GLY A 31 -0.03 0.30 -18.75
CA GLY A 31 0.74 1.53 -18.94
C GLY A 31 0.21 2.77 -18.21
N ALA A 32 -0.87 2.65 -17.43
CA ALA A 32 -1.41 3.78 -16.64
C ALA A 32 -0.55 4.20 -15.43
N GLY A 33 0.59 3.53 -15.19
CA GLY A 33 1.51 3.89 -14.10
C GLY A 33 1.13 3.33 -12.73
N PHE A 34 0.58 2.12 -12.66
CA PHE A 34 0.29 1.45 -11.39
C PHE A 34 1.57 1.22 -10.59
N CYS A 35 1.51 1.54 -9.29
CA CYS A 35 2.56 1.17 -8.34
C CYS A 35 2.52 -0.33 -8.06
N ASP A 36 3.64 -1.03 -8.20
CA ASP A 36 3.77 -2.47 -7.95
C ASP A 36 4.68 -2.80 -6.76
N ALA A 37 5.04 -1.80 -5.95
CA ALA A 37 6.03 -1.91 -4.89
C ALA A 37 5.67 -2.94 -3.81
N CYS A 38 4.39 -3.23 -3.58
CA CYS A 38 3.97 -4.31 -2.67
C CYS A 38 4.37 -5.71 -3.17
N LEU A 39 4.63 -5.86 -4.46
CA LEU A 39 4.99 -7.11 -5.13
C LEU A 39 6.48 -7.14 -5.48
N THR A 40 7.06 -6.01 -5.88
CA THR A 40 8.46 -5.89 -6.35
C THR A 40 9.42 -5.32 -5.30
N GLY A 41 8.89 -4.61 -4.29
CA GLY A 41 9.67 -3.80 -3.35
C GLY A 41 10.19 -2.48 -3.93
N THR A 42 9.95 -2.17 -5.21
CA THR A 42 10.47 -0.96 -5.86
C THR A 42 9.45 0.16 -5.82
N TYR A 43 9.64 1.12 -4.93
CA TYR A 43 8.75 2.29 -4.83
C TYR A 43 9.11 3.33 -5.90
N PRO A 44 8.12 3.94 -6.56
CA PRO A 44 8.36 5.00 -7.56
C PRO A 44 8.77 6.34 -6.93
N ILE A 45 8.85 6.40 -5.60
CA ILE A 45 9.27 7.55 -4.81
C ILE A 45 10.30 7.10 -3.76
N ASP A 46 11.10 8.05 -3.30
CA ASP A 46 12.05 7.82 -2.21
C ASP A 46 11.30 7.59 -0.88
N ILE A 47 11.69 6.53 -0.16
CA ILE A 47 11.15 6.23 1.16
C ILE A 47 12.02 6.93 2.22
N PRO A 48 11.44 7.78 3.09
CA PRO A 48 12.19 8.42 4.17
C PRO A 48 12.76 7.36 5.13
N VAL A 49 14.08 7.33 5.28
CA VAL A 49 14.81 6.31 6.07
C VAL A 49 14.55 6.38 7.58
N ASN A 50 14.01 7.49 8.06
CA ASN A 50 13.65 7.72 9.45
C ASN A 50 12.22 7.26 9.80
N LEU A 51 11.43 6.83 8.81
CA LEU A 51 10.10 6.31 9.02
C LEU A 51 10.15 4.79 9.02
N SER A 52 9.59 4.19 10.07
CA SER A 52 9.38 2.76 10.16
C SER A 52 7.89 2.45 10.07
N LYS A 53 7.58 1.17 9.86
CA LYS A 53 6.20 0.65 9.93
C LYS A 53 5.46 1.09 11.21
N GLY A 54 6.18 1.28 12.32
CA GLY A 54 5.61 1.71 13.60
C GLY A 54 4.91 3.08 13.59
N VAL A 55 5.07 3.89 12.54
CA VAL A 55 4.30 5.13 12.35
C VAL A 55 2.83 4.84 11.98
N LEU A 56 2.56 3.71 11.32
CA LEU A 56 1.24 3.34 10.77
C LEU A 56 0.51 2.30 11.61
N GLU A 57 1.22 1.54 12.45
CA GLU A 57 0.66 0.47 13.28
C GLU A 57 0.28 0.99 14.68
N VAL A 58 -0.84 0.51 15.20
CA VAL A 58 -1.23 0.75 16.59
C VAL A 58 -0.64 -0.35 17.48
N GLY A 59 0.61 -0.18 17.96
CA GLY A 59 1.23 -1.08 18.95
C GLY A 59 2.77 -1.01 19.06
N ASP A 60 3.26 -0.97 20.32
CA ASP A 60 4.60 -1.13 20.95
C ASP A 60 5.91 -0.73 20.22
N GLY A 61 5.87 -0.07 19.07
CA GLY A 61 7.07 0.55 18.49
C GLY A 61 7.57 1.73 19.37
N PRO A 62 8.88 1.99 19.44
CA PRO A 62 9.38 3.23 20.06
C PRO A 62 8.69 4.40 19.37
N ALA A 63 8.19 5.35 20.16
CA ALA A 63 7.45 6.51 19.66
C ALA A 63 8.27 7.19 18.55
N ALA A 64 7.79 7.07 17.30
CA ALA A 64 8.43 7.72 16.17
C ALA A 64 8.53 9.21 16.49
N GLU A 65 9.74 9.74 16.48
CA GLU A 65 10.00 11.14 16.80
C GLU A 65 9.17 12.00 15.86
N ARG A 66 8.18 12.68 16.44
CA ARG A 66 7.17 13.42 15.70
C ARG A 66 7.83 14.54 14.92
N THR A 67 7.97 14.38 13.62
CA THR A 67 7.72 15.44 12.64
C THR A 67 7.70 14.87 11.23
N VAL A 68 6.52 14.85 10.63
CA VAL A 68 6.38 14.85 9.17
C VAL A 68 5.76 16.20 8.82
N THR A 69 6.59 17.18 8.53
CA THR A 69 6.15 18.38 7.80
C THR A 69 6.18 18.04 6.31
N VAL A 70 5.04 17.58 5.76
CA VAL A 70 4.83 17.62 4.32
C VAL A 70 4.71 19.09 3.92
N GLY A 71 5.84 19.71 3.59
CA GLY A 71 5.89 21.09 3.15
C GLY A 71 5.35 21.24 1.74
N GLY A 72 4.18 21.88 1.62
CA GLY A 72 3.64 22.32 0.34
C GLY A 72 2.31 23.07 0.49
N ASN A 73 2.31 24.23 1.17
CA ASN A 73 1.26 25.26 1.14
C ASN A 73 -0.17 24.82 0.76
N ALA A 74 -0.82 24.00 1.59
CA ALA A 74 -2.26 23.76 1.49
C ALA A 74 -2.95 24.41 2.69
N PRO A 75 -3.87 25.39 2.48
CA PRO A 75 -4.67 25.92 3.58
C PRO A 75 -5.58 24.80 4.05
N GLU A 76 -5.45 24.37 5.31
CA GLU A 76 -6.31 23.42 6.03
C GLU A 76 -7.12 22.51 5.09
N ALA A 77 -6.41 21.67 4.33
CA ALA A 77 -7.04 20.85 3.30
C ALA A 77 -7.78 19.70 3.98
N GLU A 78 -9.10 19.73 3.85
CA GLU A 78 -10.03 18.66 4.21
C GLU A 78 -9.42 17.29 3.94
N LEU A 79 -9.49 16.39 4.92
CA LEU A 79 -8.91 15.06 4.78
C LEU A 79 -9.54 14.36 3.56
N PRO A 80 -8.77 13.63 2.74
CA PRO A 80 -9.32 12.94 1.57
C PRO A 80 -10.52 12.05 1.89
N THR A 81 -10.55 11.49 3.10
CA THR A 81 -11.66 10.69 3.63
C THR A 81 -12.93 11.50 3.88
N ASP A 82 -12.80 12.74 4.35
CA ASP A 82 -13.94 13.64 4.59
C ASP A 82 -14.57 14.08 3.26
N ALA A 83 -13.73 14.37 2.26
CA ALA A 83 -14.19 14.68 0.91
C ALA A 83 -14.91 13.48 0.26
N ALA A 84 -14.39 12.26 0.43
CA ALA A 84 -15.03 11.04 -0.07
C ALA A 84 -16.38 10.78 0.61
N ASN A 85 -16.47 10.94 1.94
CA ASN A 85 -17.71 10.74 2.68
C ASN A 85 -18.82 11.69 2.24
N ARG A 86 -18.49 12.94 1.85
CA ARG A 86 -19.48 13.88 1.30
C ARG A 86 -19.98 13.48 -0.08
N LEU A 87 -19.10 12.95 -0.93
CA LEU A 87 -19.44 12.54 -2.29
C LEU A 87 -20.34 11.30 -2.32
N PHE A 88 -20.20 10.39 -1.35
CA PHE A 88 -20.92 9.12 -1.33
C PHE A 88 -22.01 9.01 -0.23
N GLY A 89 -22.18 10.06 0.60
CA GLY A 89 -23.04 10.03 1.79
C GLY A 89 -24.41 10.71 1.68
N GLN A 90 -24.87 11.12 0.49
CA GLN A 90 -26.23 11.64 0.29
C GLN A 90 -27.17 10.53 -0.21
N GLY A 91 -27.76 9.82 0.75
CA GLY A 91 -28.95 8.98 0.57
C GLY A 91 -29.98 9.33 1.63
#